data_AF-A0A953WLD9-F1
#
_entry.id   AF-A0A953WLD9-F1
#
_cell.length_a   1.000
_cell.length_b   1.000
_cell.length_c   1.000
_cell.angle_alpha   90.00
_cell.angle_beta   90.00
_cell.angle_gamma   90.00
#
_symmetry.space_group_name_H-M   'P 1'
#
loop_
_entity.id
_entity.type
_entity.pdbx_description
1 polymer ?
#
loop_
_entity_poly.entity_id
_entity_poly.type
_entity_poly.pdbx_seq_one_letter_code
_entity_poly.pdbx_strand_id
1 'polypeptide(L)'
;MSPRNLEEVLKSAGNTVEMLRNSQIGAYVYPVVPTEFSNWRDEQRAWRDGAVLFDQTHHMVDLFMKGPDAVKLASDLAINTFKNFPVERAKQFVPCSYSGHV
;
A
#
# COMPACT_ATOMS: atom_id res chain seq x y z
N MET A 1 -28.61 -9.19 8.80
CA MET A 1 -27.95 -9.17 7.47
C MET A 1 -26.50 -8.82 7.68
N SER A 2 -25.57 -9.42 6.92
CA SER A 2 -24.18 -9.00 6.94
C SER A 2 -24.05 -7.59 6.34
N PRO A 3 -23.24 -6.69 6.93
CA PRO A 3 -22.92 -5.39 6.33
C PRO A 3 -22.35 -5.55 4.91
N ARG A 4 -22.66 -4.61 4.02
CA ARG A 4 -22.26 -4.65 2.59
C ARG A 4 -21.20 -3.62 2.21
N ASN A 5 -20.87 -2.70 3.11
CA ASN A 5 -19.86 -1.67 2.91
C ASN A 5 -19.26 -1.24 4.26
N LEU A 6 -18.19 -0.44 4.23
CA LEU A 6 -17.50 0.02 5.42
C LEU A 6 -18.41 0.83 6.36
N GLU A 7 -19.27 1.70 5.82
CA GLU A 7 -20.18 2.55 6.60
C GLU A 7 -21.15 1.71 7.45
N GLU A 8 -21.73 0.66 6.87
CA GLU A 8 -22.62 -0.28 7.57
C GLU A 8 -21.85 -1.06 8.66
N VAL A 9 -20.59 -1.45 8.41
CA VAL A 9 -19.74 -2.10 9.42
C VAL A 9 -19.51 -1.16 10.61
N LEU A 10 -19.07 0.08 10.35
CA LEU A 10 -18.74 1.06 11.40
C LEU A 10 -19.96 1.41 12.26
N LYS A 11 -21.13 1.59 11.64
CA LYS A 11 -22.39 1.84 12.37
C LYS A 11 -22.79 0.69 13.30
N SER A 12 -22.47 -0.54 12.91
CA SER A 12 -22.77 -1.73 13.71
C SER A 12 -21.74 -2.04 14.81
N ALA A 13 -20.54 -1.45 14.74
CA ALA A 13 -19.41 -1.79 15.60
C ALA A 13 -19.43 -1.13 16.98
N GLY A 14 -20.23 -0.08 17.17
CA GLY A 14 -20.20 0.75 18.39
C GLY A 14 -18.93 1.60 18.46
N ASN A 15 -17.80 1.02 18.85
CA ASN A 15 -16.50 1.70 18.91
C ASN A 15 -15.53 1.16 17.82
N THR A 16 -15.13 2.03 16.90
CA THR A 16 -14.23 1.67 15.78
C THR A 16 -12.84 1.22 16.24
N VAL A 17 -12.27 1.85 17.28
CA VAL A 17 -10.93 1.51 17.77
C VAL A 17 -10.92 0.12 18.40
N GLU A 18 -11.92 -0.19 19.21
CA GLU A 18 -12.09 -1.51 19.81
C GLU A 18 -12.29 -2.59 18.74
N MET A 19 -13.11 -2.31 17.72
CA MET A 19 -13.28 -3.22 16.57
C MET A 19 -11.93 -3.50 15.86
N LEU A 20 -11.16 -2.46 15.53
CA LEU A 20 -9.89 -2.62 14.82
C LEU A 20 -8.83 -3.36 15.66
N ARG A 21 -8.72 -3.03 16.95
CA ARG A 21 -7.76 -3.68 17.86
C ARG A 21 -8.09 -5.14 18.16
N ASN A 22 -9.35 -5.54 17.97
CA ASN A 22 -9.83 -6.92 18.17
C ASN A 22 -10.24 -7.61 16.86
N SER A 23 -9.78 -7.10 15.72
CA SER A 23 -10.07 -7.69 14.41
C SER A 23 -9.55 -9.12 14.30
N GLN A 24 -10.32 -10.00 13.67
CA GLN A 24 -9.99 -11.42 13.47
C GLN A 24 -9.28 -11.68 12.12
N ILE A 25 -8.73 -10.65 11.48
CA ILE A 25 -8.08 -10.76 10.17
C ILE A 25 -6.77 -11.57 10.18
N GLY A 26 -6.16 -11.76 11.36
CA GLY A 26 -4.88 -12.45 11.51
C GLY A 26 -3.67 -11.57 11.16
N ALA A 27 -2.58 -12.21 10.73
CA ALA A 27 -1.32 -11.52 10.42
C ALA A 27 -1.41 -10.75 9.08
N TYR A 28 -0.69 -9.63 8.98
CA TYR A 28 -0.39 -9.01 7.69
C TYR A 28 0.80 -9.74 7.05
N VAL A 29 0.51 -10.62 6.11
CA VAL A 29 1.48 -11.55 5.51
C VAL A 29 2.11 -10.95 4.27
N TYR A 30 3.42 -11.15 4.10
CA TYR A 30 4.10 -11.02 2.81
C TYR A 30 3.97 -12.36 2.07
N PRO A 31 3.10 -12.48 1.06
CA PRO A 31 2.64 -13.77 0.57
C PRO A 31 3.59 -14.33 -0.50
N VAL A 32 3.44 -15.63 -0.75
CA VAL A 32 4.03 -16.42 -1.85
C VAL A 32 5.55 -16.59 -1.79
N VAL A 33 6.31 -15.50 -1.67
CA VAL A 33 7.78 -15.55 -1.59
C VAL A 33 8.18 -16.31 -0.31
N PRO A 34 9.14 -17.26 -0.39
CA PRO A 34 9.66 -17.93 0.80
C PRO A 34 10.12 -16.94 1.87
N THR A 35 9.87 -17.25 3.15
CA THR A 35 10.27 -16.38 4.26
C THR A 35 11.78 -16.20 4.36
N GLU A 36 12.55 -17.21 3.91
CA GLU A 36 14.01 -17.22 3.86
C GLU A 36 14.45 -18.11 2.68
N PHE A 37 15.51 -17.71 1.97
CA PHE A 37 16.22 -18.56 1.00
C PHE A 37 17.49 -19.17 1.61
N SER A 38 18.14 -18.41 2.51
CA SER A 38 19.28 -18.85 3.32
C SER A 38 18.99 -18.65 4.81
N ASN A 39 19.02 -17.41 5.29
CA ASN A 39 18.40 -16.94 6.51
C ASN A 39 18.30 -15.41 6.51
N TRP A 40 17.35 -14.87 7.26
CA TRP A 40 17.07 -13.42 7.24
C TRP A 40 18.28 -12.56 7.65
N ARG A 41 19.17 -13.04 8.53
CA ARG A 41 20.33 -12.24 9.00
C ARG A 41 21.36 -12.08 7.90
N ASP A 42 21.66 -13.17 7.20
CA ASP A 42 22.63 -13.13 6.10
C ASP A 42 22.04 -12.43 4.87
N GLU A 43 20.74 -12.57 4.61
CA GLU A 43 20.03 -11.82 3.56
C GLU A 43 20.02 -10.30 3.84
N GLN A 44 19.81 -9.90 5.10
CA GLN A 44 19.95 -8.50 5.52
C GLN A 44 21.40 -8.01 5.40
N ARG A 45 22.39 -8.82 5.79
CA ARG A 45 23.80 -8.47 5.61
C ARG A 45 24.13 -8.28 4.12
N ALA A 46 23.63 -9.17 3.26
CA ALA A 46 23.89 -9.14 1.83
C ALA A 46 23.38 -7.86 1.16
N TRP A 47 22.28 -7.24 1.61
CA TRP A 47 21.84 -5.95 1.04
C TRP A 47 22.84 -4.82 1.31
N ARG A 48 23.69 -4.96 2.33
CA ARG A 48 24.62 -3.92 2.78
C ARG A 48 26.03 -4.17 2.24
N ASP A 49 26.47 -5.42 2.33
CA ASP A 49 27.85 -5.82 2.05
C ASP A 49 28.01 -6.54 0.69
N GLY A 50 26.92 -6.68 -0.06
CA GLY A 50 26.89 -7.35 -1.37
C GLY A 50 25.75 -6.85 -2.26
N ALA A 51 24.98 -7.79 -2.81
CA ALA A 51 23.79 -7.50 -3.60
C ALA A 51 22.69 -8.53 -3.29
N VAL A 52 21.43 -8.12 -3.46
CA VAL A 52 20.25 -8.97 -3.25
C VAL A 52 19.28 -8.83 -4.41
N LEU A 53 18.45 -9.84 -4.60
CA LEU A 53 17.27 -9.77 -5.44
C LEU A 53 16.03 -9.71 -4.53
N PHE A 54 15.38 -8.54 -4.47
CA PHE A 54 14.08 -8.42 -3.82
C PHE A 54 12.97 -8.84 -4.78
N ASP A 55 12.28 -9.94 -4.48
CA ASP A 55 11.08 -10.34 -5.19
C ASP A 55 9.86 -9.57 -4.65
N GLN A 56 9.42 -8.56 -5.41
CA GLN A 56 8.29 -7.69 -5.03
C GLN A 56 6.97 -8.08 -5.72
N THR A 57 6.93 -9.22 -6.41
CA THR A 57 5.85 -9.60 -7.33
C THR A 57 4.48 -9.77 -6.67
N HIS A 58 4.42 -10.12 -5.38
CA HIS A 58 3.22 -10.71 -4.76
C HIS A 58 2.57 -9.89 -3.65
N HIS A 59 3.22 -8.86 -3.11
CA HIS A 59 2.78 -8.22 -1.86
C HIS A 59 2.19 -6.81 -2.03
N MET A 60 2.26 -6.24 -3.24
CA MET A 60 1.69 -4.92 -3.55
C MET A 60 0.44 -5.05 -4.42
N VAL A 61 -0.42 -4.03 -4.33
CA VAL A 61 -1.55 -3.86 -5.24
C VAL A 61 -1.09 -3.02 -6.42
N ASP A 62 -1.24 -3.56 -7.63
CA ASP A 62 -0.95 -2.85 -8.87
C ASP A 62 -2.23 -2.23 -9.47
N LEU A 63 -2.16 -0.95 -9.82
CA LEU A 63 -3.23 -0.24 -10.52
C LEU A 63 -2.72 0.36 -11.84
N PHE A 64 -3.16 -0.22 -12.96
CA PHE A 64 -2.79 0.24 -14.30
C PHE A 64 -3.77 1.32 -14.80
N MET A 65 -3.39 2.59 -14.64
CA MET A 65 -4.19 3.73 -15.08
C MET A 65 -3.80 4.17 -16.49
N LYS A 66 -4.79 4.27 -17.39
CA LYS A 66 -4.62 4.73 -18.77
C LYS A 66 -5.77 5.65 -19.17
N GLY A 67 -5.48 6.65 -19.98
CA GLY A 67 -6.47 7.61 -20.48
C GLY A 67 -5.95 9.05 -20.44
N PRO A 68 -6.64 9.98 -21.12
CA PRO A 68 -6.20 11.38 -21.22
C PRO A 68 -6.09 12.07 -19.86
N ASP A 69 -6.93 11.68 -18.89
CA ASP A 69 -6.99 12.30 -17.57
C ASP A 69 -6.23 11.52 -16.48
N ALA A 70 -5.45 10.49 -16.81
CA ALA A 70 -4.77 9.66 -15.81
C ALA A 70 -3.82 10.50 -14.91
N VAL A 71 -3.06 11.42 -15.51
CA VAL A 71 -2.18 12.33 -14.76
C VAL A 71 -2.98 13.37 -13.98
N LYS A 72 -4.12 13.84 -14.54
CA LYS A 72 -5.01 14.78 -13.86
C LYS A 72 -5.59 14.15 -12.58
N LEU A 73 -6.10 12.93 -12.66
CA LEU A 73 -6.61 12.18 -11.52
C LEU A 73 -5.55 12.04 -10.42
N ALA A 74 -4.33 11.64 -10.79
CA ALA A 74 -3.23 11.53 -9.82
C ALA A 74 -2.88 12.90 -9.20
N SER A 75 -2.86 13.96 -9.99
CA SER A 75 -2.59 15.33 -9.52
C SER A 75 -3.68 15.91 -8.63
N ASP A 76 -4.94 15.50 -8.81
CA ASP A 76 -6.06 15.97 -8.00
C ASP A 76 -6.12 15.27 -6.63
N LEU A 77 -5.54 14.06 -6.51
CA LEU A 77 -5.61 13.24 -5.30
C LEU A 77 -4.35 13.27 -4.43
N ALA A 78 -3.15 13.45 -5.01
CA ALA A 78 -1.90 13.45 -4.27
C ALA A 78 -1.36 14.85 -3.97
N ILE A 79 -0.65 14.96 -2.85
CA ILE A 79 0.04 16.20 -2.45
C ILE A 79 1.23 16.54 -3.35
N ASN A 80 1.76 15.55 -4.08
CA ASN A 80 2.91 15.72 -4.96
C ASN A 80 2.55 16.61 -6.15
N THR A 81 3.43 17.53 -6.54
CA THR A 81 3.25 18.23 -7.81
C THR A 81 3.55 17.32 -9.00
N PHE A 82 2.67 17.34 -10.00
CA PHE A 82 2.87 16.70 -11.31
C PHE A 82 3.28 17.71 -12.40
N LYS A 83 3.53 18.97 -12.03
CA LYS A 83 4.18 19.94 -12.93
C LYS A 83 5.54 19.39 -13.35
N ASN A 84 5.83 19.39 -14.65
CA ASN A 84 7.08 18.87 -15.22
C ASN A 84 7.36 17.39 -14.84
N PHE A 85 6.35 16.53 -14.93
CA PHE A 85 6.49 15.08 -14.72
C PHE A 85 6.59 14.35 -16.08
N PRO A 86 7.82 14.11 -16.59
CA PRO A 86 8.01 13.41 -17.86
C PRO A 86 7.77 11.90 -17.70
N VAL A 87 7.61 11.22 -18.84
CA VAL A 87 7.67 9.76 -18.94
C VAL A 87 9.03 9.25 -18.41
N GLU A 88 9.09 8.00 -17.93
CA GLU A 88 10.29 7.38 -17.32
C GLU A 88 10.74 8.03 -15.99
N ARG A 89 9.83 8.71 -15.28
CA ARG A 89 10.06 9.20 -13.91
C ARG A 89 8.99 8.65 -12.97
N ALA A 90 9.39 8.25 -11.77
CA ALA A 90 8.48 7.82 -10.71
C ALA A 90 8.30 8.90 -9.64
N LYS A 91 7.21 8.78 -8.87
CA LYS A 91 6.93 9.54 -7.64
C LYS A 91 6.39 8.58 -6.59
N GLN A 92 6.73 8.81 -5.32
CA GLN A 92 5.98 8.22 -4.21
C GLN A 92 4.66 8.97 -4.10
N PHE A 93 3.57 8.34 -4.55
CA PHE A 93 2.23 8.90 -4.53
C PHE A 93 1.69 8.94 -3.09
N VAL A 94 1.38 10.14 -2.59
CA VAL A 94 0.87 10.34 -1.22
C VAL A 94 -0.46 11.11 -1.29
N PRO A 95 -1.61 10.43 -1.18
CA PRO A 95 -2.90 11.07 -1.06
C PRO A 95 -3.16 11.51 0.38
N CYS A 96 -4.12 12.43 0.56
CA CYS A 96 -4.66 12.76 1.87
C CYS A 96 -6.18 12.82 1.82
N SER A 97 -6.81 12.47 2.93
CA SER A 97 -8.22 12.77 3.21
C SER A 97 -8.50 14.28 3.21
N TYR A 98 -9.77 14.66 3.11
CA TYR A 98 -10.21 16.07 3.18
C TYR A 98 -9.79 16.80 4.47
N SER A 99 -9.51 16.06 5.55
CA SER A 99 -9.01 16.61 6.82
C SER A 99 -7.47 16.64 6.91
N GLY A 100 -6.76 16.23 5.86
CA GLY A 100 -5.30 16.32 5.77
C GLY A 100 -4.54 15.11 6.34
N HIS A 101 -5.22 14.06 6.79
CA HIS A 101 -4.57 12.79 7.18
C HIS A 101 -4.23 11.97 5.94
N VAL A 102 -3.08 11.29 5.94
CA VAL A 102 -2.65 10.35 4.88
C VAL A 102 -3.65 9.22 4.72
#